data_AF-A0A7K2FHY4-F1
#
_entry.id   AF-A0A7K2FHY4-F1
#
_cell.length_a   1.000
_cell.length_b   1.000
_cell.length_c   1.000
_cell.angle_alpha   90.00
_cell.angle_beta   90.00
_cell.angle_gamma   90.00
#
_symmetry.space_group_name_H-M   'P 1'
#
loop_
_entity.id
_entity.type
_entity.pdbx_description
1 polymer ?
#
loop_
_entity_poly.entity_id
_entity_poly.type
_entity_poly.pdbx_seq_one_letter_code
_entity_poly.pdbx_strand_id
1 'polypeptide(L)'
;MTENATGRFRPTRPDRLELGEGIRWTDGGVVLVDILAGRLLATPDDPALPLREILRLPVPLGAVAPVADRPGTWIAAAGTGVCLLAPDGTPTWLATPEDRPGPALRMNDGVADPAGRFWAGSMAYDTTEGAGSLYRVDHDGTVVRVLDGITVPNGPAFTADGRTMYLADSAHGVVRRYAVDPATGTLGAPEDFLTLEDGSPDGMAVDTEGALWCAVWGTGTVRRHLPDGTPDRVVRLPARQPAGVCLEGTLLHVTTARVGLETPGPYDGAVFTVPVDVPGTPTPAFRPAPASPVTGDLA
;
A
#
# COMPACT_ATOMS: atom_id res chain seq x y z
N MET A 1 -10.34 4.66 -27.67
CA MET A 1 -10.49 3.20 -27.91
C MET A 1 -9.09 2.62 -28.00
N THR A 2 -8.55 2.16 -26.89
CA THR A 2 -7.20 1.59 -26.81
C THR A 2 -7.32 0.07 -26.73
N GLU A 3 -6.57 -0.60 -27.61
CA GLU A 3 -6.53 -2.06 -27.77
C GLU A 3 -6.34 -2.77 -26.44
N ASN A 4 -7.22 -3.74 -26.17
CA ASN A 4 -7.02 -4.71 -25.10
C ASN A 4 -5.72 -5.47 -25.39
N ALA A 5 -4.73 -5.37 -24.51
CA ALA A 5 -3.67 -6.35 -24.43
C ALA A 5 -4.28 -7.69 -23.97
N THR A 6 -4.95 -8.42 -24.85
CA THR A 6 -5.41 -9.80 -24.63
C THR A 6 -4.21 -10.75 -24.76
N GLY A 7 -3.25 -10.61 -23.85
CA GLY A 7 -2.31 -11.68 -23.55
C GLY A 7 -2.97 -12.69 -22.61
N ARG A 8 -2.62 -13.98 -22.70
CA ARG A 8 -3.03 -14.97 -21.71
C ARG A 8 -2.36 -14.65 -20.38
N PHE A 9 -3.00 -13.82 -19.55
CA PHE A 9 -2.54 -13.53 -18.20
C PHE A 9 -2.56 -14.84 -17.39
N ARG A 10 -1.37 -15.30 -17.01
CA ARG A 10 -1.21 -16.38 -16.05
C ARG A 10 -0.70 -15.76 -14.75
N PRO A 11 -1.13 -16.28 -13.59
CA PRO A 11 -0.49 -15.92 -12.34
C PRO A 11 1.00 -16.22 -12.48
N THR A 12 1.84 -15.30 -12.01
CA THR A 12 3.28 -15.55 -12.07
C THR A 12 3.65 -16.67 -11.12
N ARG A 13 2.92 -16.81 -10.01
CA ARG A 13 3.26 -17.65 -8.87
C ARG A 13 2.12 -18.61 -8.45
N PRO A 14 2.43 -19.73 -7.78
CA PRO A 14 1.42 -20.68 -7.31
C PRO A 14 0.58 -20.15 -6.14
N ASP A 15 1.08 -19.16 -5.40
CA ASP A 15 0.46 -18.61 -4.19
C ASP A 15 -0.95 -18.08 -4.41
N ARG A 16 -1.76 -18.19 -3.37
CA ARG A 16 -3.15 -17.74 -3.32
C ARG A 16 -3.44 -17.14 -1.95
N LEU A 17 -3.28 -15.83 -1.89
CA LEU A 17 -3.35 -15.00 -0.69
C LEU A 17 -4.80 -14.79 -0.26
N GLU A 18 -5.03 -14.70 1.05
CA GLU A 18 -6.35 -14.37 1.58
C GLU A 18 -6.67 -12.91 1.28
N LEU A 19 -5.74 -12.01 1.63
CA LEU A 19 -5.80 -10.58 1.33
C LEU A 19 -4.40 -10.09 0.96
N GLY A 20 -3.99 -10.38 -0.28
CA GLY A 20 -2.71 -9.94 -0.82
C GLY A 20 -2.72 -8.44 -1.10
N GLU A 21 -1.88 -7.68 -0.39
CA GLU A 21 -1.89 -6.22 -0.39
C GLU A 21 -0.47 -5.65 -0.20
N GLY A 22 -0.35 -4.33 -0.12
CA GLY A 22 0.88 -3.63 0.26
C GLY A 22 2.07 -4.00 -0.61
N ILE A 23 1.83 -4.34 -1.89
CA ILE A 23 2.89 -4.71 -2.82
C ILE A 23 3.73 -3.49 -3.15
N ARG A 24 5.04 -3.59 -2.98
CA ARG A 24 6.01 -2.50 -3.16
C ARG A 24 7.26 -3.00 -3.85
N TRP A 25 7.77 -2.22 -4.79
CA TRP A 25 9.10 -2.43 -5.36
C TRP A 25 10.11 -1.68 -4.52
N THR A 26 11.05 -2.39 -3.90
CA THR A 26 12.10 -1.82 -3.04
C THR A 26 13.47 -2.12 -3.64
N ASP A 27 14.54 -1.50 -3.10
CA ASP A 27 15.92 -1.82 -3.49
C ASP A 27 16.28 -3.31 -3.27
N GLY A 28 15.57 -3.99 -2.37
CA GLY A 28 15.72 -5.43 -2.11
C GLY A 28 14.81 -6.34 -2.94
N GLY A 29 14.12 -5.80 -3.95
CA GLY A 29 13.13 -6.50 -4.77
C GLY A 29 11.69 -6.20 -4.36
N VAL A 30 10.74 -6.93 -4.95
CA VAL A 30 9.30 -6.75 -4.67
C VAL A 30 8.90 -7.50 -3.39
N VAL A 31 8.24 -6.77 -2.48
CA VAL A 31 7.63 -7.30 -1.26
C VAL A 31 6.14 -7.03 -1.26
N LEU A 32 5.38 -7.80 -0.48
CA LEU A 32 3.94 -7.66 -0.31
C LEU A 32 3.52 -8.27 1.03
N VAL A 33 2.28 -8.03 1.44
CA VAL A 33 1.70 -8.62 2.64
C VAL A 33 0.51 -9.52 2.31
N ASP A 34 0.24 -10.47 3.21
CA ASP A 34 -1.05 -11.14 3.30
C ASP A 34 -1.70 -10.69 4.61
N ILE A 35 -2.55 -9.66 4.51
CA ILE A 35 -2.90 -8.79 5.65
C ILE A 35 -3.43 -9.61 6.81
N LEU A 36 -4.49 -10.39 6.58
CA LEU A 36 -5.20 -11.12 7.63
C LEU A 36 -4.35 -12.27 8.21
N ALA A 37 -3.41 -12.78 7.44
CA ALA A 37 -2.46 -13.81 7.89
C ALA A 37 -1.23 -13.24 8.59
N GLY A 38 -1.06 -11.91 8.61
CA GLY A 38 0.06 -11.22 9.24
C GLY A 38 1.42 -11.49 8.56
N ARG A 39 1.44 -11.88 7.29
CA ARG A 39 2.67 -12.33 6.60
C ARG A 39 3.30 -11.18 5.81
N LEU A 40 4.62 -11.03 5.93
CA LEU A 40 5.45 -10.27 5.00
C LEU A 40 6.14 -11.24 4.03
N LEU A 41 5.97 -11.01 2.73
CA LEU A 41 6.42 -11.90 1.67
C LEU A 41 7.32 -11.16 0.68
N ALA A 42 8.27 -11.88 0.08
CA ALA A 42 9.08 -11.39 -1.02
C ALA A 42 8.90 -12.26 -2.27
N THR A 43 9.00 -11.63 -3.44
CA THR A 43 9.06 -12.34 -4.71
C THR A 43 10.46 -12.92 -4.93
N PRO A 44 10.60 -14.22 -5.21
CA PRO A 44 11.87 -14.79 -5.68
C PRO A 44 12.18 -14.34 -7.12
N ASP A 45 13.47 -14.44 -7.50
CA ASP A 45 13.97 -14.12 -8.85
C ASP A 45 13.32 -14.99 -9.93
N ASP A 46 13.16 -16.29 -9.65
CA ASP A 46 12.40 -17.19 -10.50
C ASP A 46 10.90 -16.99 -10.23
N PRO A 47 10.12 -16.44 -11.19
CA PRO A 47 8.70 -16.21 -10.99
C PRO A 47 7.91 -17.51 -10.78
N ALA A 48 8.42 -18.68 -11.19
CA ALA A 48 7.72 -19.94 -10.99
C ALA A 48 7.77 -20.45 -9.54
N LEU A 49 8.66 -19.90 -8.71
CA LEU A 49 8.80 -20.28 -7.31
C LEU A 49 7.73 -19.60 -6.43
N PRO A 50 7.31 -20.25 -5.34
CA PRO A 50 6.39 -19.64 -4.39
C PRO A 50 7.00 -18.42 -3.72
N LEU A 51 6.13 -17.53 -3.23
CA LEU A 51 6.53 -16.38 -2.43
C LEU A 51 7.33 -16.84 -1.19
N ARG A 52 8.42 -16.13 -0.90
CA ARG A 52 9.23 -16.38 0.29
C ARG A 52 8.69 -15.59 1.46
N GLU A 53 8.35 -16.28 2.54
CA GLU A 53 8.00 -15.62 3.81
C GLU A 53 9.25 -15.00 4.44
N ILE A 54 9.20 -13.69 4.69
CA ILE A 54 10.25 -12.96 5.39
C ILE A 54 9.95 -13.00 6.89
N LEU A 55 8.74 -12.59 7.27
CA LEU A 55 8.28 -12.47 8.65
C LEU A 55 6.79 -12.83 8.75
N ARG A 56 6.35 -13.15 9.97
CA ARG A 56 4.94 -13.32 10.31
C ARG A 56 4.65 -12.73 11.69
N LEU A 57 3.61 -11.92 11.77
CA LEU A 57 3.11 -11.35 13.02
C LEU A 57 1.86 -12.11 13.52
N PRO A 58 1.59 -12.10 14.83
CA PRO A 58 0.36 -12.66 15.40
C PRO A 58 -0.86 -11.72 15.25
N VAL A 59 -0.69 -10.61 14.53
CA VAL A 59 -1.71 -9.60 14.23
C VAL A 59 -1.70 -9.32 12.72
N PRO A 60 -2.78 -8.76 12.16
CA PRO A 60 -2.77 -8.37 10.75
C PRO A 60 -1.65 -7.39 10.43
N LEU A 61 -1.03 -7.56 9.26
CA LEU A 61 0.05 -6.73 8.76
C LEU A 61 -0.42 -6.02 7.49
N GLY A 62 -0.80 -4.76 7.61
CA GLY A 62 -1.44 -4.00 6.54
C GLY A 62 -0.48 -3.52 5.45
N ALA A 63 0.68 -2.97 5.84
CA ALA A 63 1.69 -2.49 4.91
C ALA A 63 3.06 -2.37 5.58
N VAL A 64 4.12 -2.31 4.76
CA VAL A 64 5.49 -2.07 5.23
C VAL A 64 6.25 -1.09 4.34
N ALA A 65 7.28 -0.47 4.88
CA ALA A 65 8.35 0.18 4.11
C ALA A 65 9.72 -0.18 4.71
N PRO A 66 10.78 -0.30 3.89
CA PRO A 66 12.13 -0.46 4.40
C PRO A 66 12.51 0.72 5.30
N VAL A 67 13.34 0.48 6.30
CA VAL A 67 13.96 1.56 7.09
C VAL A 67 15.33 1.88 6.50
N ALA A 68 15.53 3.14 6.12
CA ALA A 68 16.80 3.59 5.54
C ALA A 68 17.98 3.29 6.48
N ASP A 69 19.09 2.84 5.89
CA ASP A 69 20.33 2.51 6.57
C ASP A 69 20.21 1.41 7.65
N ARG A 70 19.12 0.62 7.64
CA ARG A 70 18.89 -0.49 8.57
C ARG A 70 18.41 -1.76 7.83
N PRO A 71 19.31 -2.48 7.16
CA PRO A 71 18.96 -3.67 6.37
C PRO A 71 18.13 -4.68 7.15
N GLY A 72 17.06 -5.19 6.53
CA GLY A 72 16.14 -6.15 7.14
C GLY A 72 15.18 -5.56 8.18
N THR A 73 15.27 -4.26 8.47
CA THR A 73 14.33 -3.56 9.36
C THR A 73 13.20 -2.93 8.54
N TRP A 74 11.98 -3.03 9.04
CA TRP A 74 10.78 -2.50 8.40
C TRP A 74 10.05 -1.54 9.35
N ILE A 75 9.47 -0.48 8.83
CA ILE A 75 8.33 0.16 9.50
C ILE A 75 7.06 -0.51 8.98
N ALA A 76 6.12 -0.78 9.88
CA ALA A 76 4.95 -1.59 9.59
C ALA A 76 3.68 -0.98 10.15
N ALA A 77 2.64 -0.91 9.33
CA ALA A 77 1.27 -0.71 9.78
C ALA A 77 0.70 -2.08 10.17
N ALA A 78 0.51 -2.34 11.46
CA ALA A 78 0.19 -3.67 11.97
C ALA A 78 -0.79 -3.60 13.15
N GLY A 79 -1.70 -4.58 13.25
CA GLY A 79 -2.72 -4.59 14.29
C GLY A 79 -3.47 -3.26 14.33
N THR A 80 -3.42 -2.57 15.46
CA THR A 80 -4.07 -1.27 15.71
C THR A 80 -3.10 -0.08 15.65
N GLY A 81 -1.89 -0.25 15.08
CA GLY A 81 -0.86 0.78 15.15
C GLY A 81 0.31 0.65 14.20
N VAL A 82 1.38 1.37 14.52
CA VAL A 82 2.62 1.39 13.75
C VAL A 82 3.78 0.92 14.62
N CYS A 83 4.62 0.05 14.08
CA CYS A 83 5.82 -0.45 14.75
C CYS A 83 7.03 -0.51 13.82
N LEU A 84 8.22 -0.55 14.41
CA LEU A 84 9.42 -1.00 13.73
C LEU A 84 9.58 -2.50 13.95
N LEU A 85 9.79 -3.26 12.88
CA LEU A 85 10.10 -4.68 12.91
C LEU A 85 11.60 -4.88 12.74
N ALA A 86 12.24 -5.50 13.73
CA ALA A 86 13.61 -5.96 13.61
C ALA A 86 13.74 -7.09 12.57
N PRO A 87 14.95 -7.44 12.10
CA PRO A 87 15.15 -8.52 11.14
C PRO A 87 14.63 -9.90 11.58
N ASP A 88 14.50 -10.13 12.89
CA ASP A 88 13.92 -11.36 13.46
C ASP A 88 12.39 -11.31 13.63
N GLY A 89 11.77 -10.17 13.27
CA GLY A 89 10.34 -9.93 13.40
C GLY A 89 9.89 -9.32 14.72
N THR A 90 10.81 -9.04 15.65
CA THR A 90 10.46 -8.43 16.94
C THR A 90 9.91 -7.01 16.73
N PRO A 91 8.68 -6.72 17.17
CA PRO A 91 8.08 -5.40 17.01
C PRO A 91 8.49 -4.44 18.13
N THR A 92 8.85 -3.21 17.77
CA THR A 92 8.93 -2.05 18.66
C THR A 92 7.82 -1.08 18.28
N TRP A 93 6.76 -1.02 19.07
CA TRP A 93 5.59 -0.17 18.79
C TRP A 93 5.93 1.32 18.96
N LEU A 94 5.62 2.11 17.94
CA LEU A 94 5.71 3.57 18.00
C LEU A 94 4.42 4.15 18.59
N ALA A 95 3.27 3.65 18.13
CA ALA A 95 1.95 3.97 18.68
C ALA A 95 0.91 2.92 18.27
N THR A 96 -0.17 2.80 19.06
CA THR A 96 -1.35 1.98 18.78
C THR A 96 -2.63 2.81 18.89
N PRO A 97 -2.81 3.85 18.05
CA PRO A 97 -3.88 4.83 18.20
C PRO A 97 -5.29 4.24 18.04
N GLU A 98 -5.41 3.07 17.41
CA GLU A 98 -6.69 2.39 17.21
C GLU A 98 -6.95 1.29 18.26
N ASP A 99 -6.08 1.14 19.26
CA ASP A 99 -6.37 0.36 20.47
C ASP A 99 -7.19 1.22 21.44
N ARG A 100 -8.47 1.40 21.09
CA ARG A 100 -9.39 2.28 21.81
C ARG A 100 -10.82 1.69 21.84
N PRO A 101 -11.68 2.12 22.79
CA PRO A 101 -13.08 1.72 22.79
C PRO A 101 -13.80 2.15 21.51
N GLY A 102 -14.71 1.30 21.03
CA GLY A 102 -15.47 1.55 19.80
C GLY A 102 -15.50 0.31 18.90
N PRO A 103 -15.73 0.48 17.57
CA PRO A 103 -15.61 -0.63 16.64
C PRO A 103 -14.19 -1.19 16.65
N ALA A 104 -14.04 -2.49 16.42
CA ALA A 104 -12.73 -3.10 16.29
C ALA A 104 -12.06 -2.56 15.01
N LEU A 105 -10.88 -1.97 15.16
CA LEU A 105 -10.13 -1.33 14.07
C LEU A 105 -8.84 -2.10 13.78
N ARG A 106 -8.32 -1.93 12.57
CA ARG A 106 -6.99 -2.39 12.17
C ARG A 106 -6.32 -1.39 11.24
N MET A 107 -5.00 -1.45 11.16
CA MET A 107 -4.27 -0.86 10.06
C MET A 107 -4.58 -1.59 8.75
N ASN A 108 -4.51 -0.83 7.65
CA ASN A 108 -4.79 -1.25 6.30
C ASN A 108 -3.59 -0.89 5.40
N ASP A 109 -3.79 -0.16 4.31
CA ASP A 109 -2.73 0.22 3.39
C ASP A 109 -1.79 1.30 3.96
N GLY A 110 -0.59 1.41 3.39
CA GLY A 110 0.42 2.37 3.80
C GLY A 110 1.67 2.37 2.92
N VAL A 111 2.41 3.49 2.93
CA VAL A 111 3.62 3.68 2.13
C VAL A 111 4.51 4.75 2.75
N ALA A 112 5.81 4.74 2.43
CA ALA A 112 6.65 5.88 2.72
C ALA A 112 6.57 6.94 1.60
N ASP A 113 6.47 8.22 1.97
CA ASP A 113 6.51 9.33 1.02
C ASP A 113 7.93 9.58 0.49
N PRO A 114 8.11 10.36 -0.59
CA PRO A 114 9.43 10.67 -1.13
C PRO A 114 10.37 11.42 -0.17
N ALA A 115 9.84 12.06 0.87
CA ALA A 115 10.63 12.71 1.91
C ALA A 115 11.13 11.70 2.98
N GLY A 116 10.53 10.51 3.05
CA GLY A 116 10.89 9.43 3.96
C GLY A 116 10.04 9.37 5.24
N ARG A 117 8.83 9.94 5.24
CA ARG A 117 7.82 9.71 6.30
C ARG A 117 6.99 8.49 5.95
N PHE A 118 6.47 7.78 6.95
CA PHE A 118 5.59 6.63 6.70
C PHE A 118 4.12 7.02 6.90
N TRP A 119 3.25 6.66 5.97
CA TRP A 119 1.83 6.97 6.01
C TRP A 119 1.03 5.67 6.04
N ALA A 120 0.01 5.59 6.90
CA ALA A 120 -0.75 4.37 7.10
C ALA A 120 -2.22 4.67 7.39
N GLY A 121 -3.12 4.01 6.67
CA GLY A 121 -4.57 4.06 6.89
C GLY A 121 -5.03 3.04 7.93
N SER A 122 -6.07 3.38 8.68
CA SER A 122 -6.82 2.46 9.54
C SER A 122 -8.26 2.31 9.07
N MET A 123 -8.89 1.19 9.39
CA MET A 123 -10.31 0.95 9.11
C MET A 123 -10.94 0.04 10.16
N ALA A 124 -12.25 0.16 10.33
CA ALA A 124 -13.01 -0.78 11.14
C ALA A 124 -13.19 -2.12 10.39
N TYR A 125 -13.13 -3.25 11.11
CA TYR A 125 -13.33 -4.57 10.50
C TYR A 125 -14.72 -4.74 9.87
N ASP A 126 -15.72 -4.10 10.46
CA ASP A 126 -17.10 -4.10 9.98
C ASP A 126 -17.40 -2.97 9.00
N THR A 127 -16.37 -2.23 8.55
CA THR A 127 -16.50 -1.07 7.67
C THR A 127 -17.41 0.03 8.22
N THR A 128 -17.46 0.20 9.55
CA THR A 128 -18.17 1.32 10.19
C THR A 128 -17.83 2.66 9.54
N GLU A 129 -18.87 3.36 9.11
CA GLU A 129 -18.80 4.65 8.41
C GLU A 129 -17.95 5.67 9.17
N GLY A 130 -16.95 6.24 8.49
CA GLY A 130 -16.06 7.28 9.02
C GLY A 130 -15.15 6.86 10.17
N ALA A 131 -15.06 5.56 10.51
CA ALA A 131 -14.28 5.10 11.66
C ALA A 131 -12.76 5.10 11.41
N GLY A 132 -12.35 5.01 10.14
CA GLY A 132 -10.96 4.99 9.70
C GLY A 132 -10.30 6.36 9.69
N SER A 133 -8.97 6.32 9.68
CA SER A 133 -8.10 7.50 9.76
C SER A 133 -6.85 7.31 8.90
N LEU A 134 -6.17 8.40 8.58
CA LEU A 134 -4.82 8.37 8.02
C LEU A 134 -3.84 8.88 9.07
N TYR A 135 -2.75 8.14 9.24
CA TYR A 135 -1.65 8.47 10.13
C TYR A 135 -0.37 8.74 9.33
N ARG A 136 0.48 9.62 9.87
CA ARG A 136 1.83 9.91 9.39
C ARG A 136 2.82 9.69 10.53
N VAL A 137 3.92 9.03 10.23
CA VAL A 137 5.07 8.87 11.11
C VAL A 137 6.15 9.82 10.64
N ASP A 138 6.46 10.80 11.48
CA ASP A 138 7.54 11.75 11.22
C ASP A 138 8.91 11.13 11.50
N HIS A 139 9.96 11.81 11.06
CA HIS A 139 11.33 11.30 11.14
C HIS A 139 11.76 10.98 12.59
N ASP A 140 11.24 11.69 13.58
CA ASP A 140 11.51 11.44 15.01
C ASP A 140 10.74 10.23 15.58
N GLY A 141 9.90 9.57 14.77
CA GLY A 141 9.05 8.46 15.18
C GLY A 141 7.69 8.88 15.72
N THR A 142 7.37 10.18 15.76
CA THR A 142 6.07 10.68 16.21
C THR A 142 4.98 10.23 15.23
N VAL A 143 3.93 9.60 15.76
CA VAL A 143 2.75 9.18 14.99
C VAL A 143 1.64 10.23 15.12
N VAL A 144 1.30 10.87 14.01
CA VAL A 144 0.30 11.95 13.94
C VAL A 144 -0.90 11.46 13.14
N ARG A 145 -2.12 11.63 13.68
CA ARG A 145 -3.34 11.48 12.88
C ARG A 145 -3.52 12.73 12.02
N VAL A 146 -3.46 12.55 10.71
CA VAL A 146 -3.48 13.65 9.73
C VAL A 146 -4.84 13.82 9.06
N LEU A 147 -5.63 12.74 8.95
CA LEU A 147 -7.03 12.77 8.54
C LEU A 147 -7.84 11.78 9.40
N ASP A 148 -9.11 12.07 9.60
CA ASP A 148 -10.11 11.17 10.18
C ASP A 148 -11.42 11.25 9.38
N GLY A 149 -12.42 10.44 9.76
CA GLY A 149 -13.72 10.44 9.08
C GLY A 149 -13.70 9.73 7.73
N ILE A 150 -12.76 8.81 7.50
CA ILE A 150 -12.65 8.03 6.26
C ILE A 150 -13.16 6.62 6.55
N THR A 151 -13.97 6.02 5.68
CA THR A 151 -14.52 4.68 5.97
C THR A 151 -13.50 3.58 5.69
N VAL A 152 -12.91 3.56 4.48
CA VAL A 152 -11.84 2.59 4.12
C VAL A 152 -10.73 3.31 3.36
N PRO A 153 -9.72 3.87 4.06
CA PRO A 153 -8.56 4.50 3.43
C PRO A 153 -7.72 3.46 2.69
N ASN A 154 -7.51 3.70 1.39
CA ASN A 154 -6.62 2.94 0.54
C ASN A 154 -5.77 3.85 -0.33
N GLY A 155 -4.62 3.34 -0.78
CA GLY A 155 -3.45 4.18 -0.85
C GLY A 155 -2.95 4.51 0.57
N PRO A 156 -2.02 5.46 0.74
CA PRO A 156 -1.77 6.54 -0.20
C PRO A 156 -0.79 6.21 -1.32
N ALA A 157 -0.85 6.98 -2.41
CA ALA A 157 0.16 7.02 -3.45
C ALA A 157 0.66 8.45 -3.64
N PHE A 158 1.96 8.63 -3.89
CA PHE A 158 2.58 9.94 -4.01
C PHE A 158 3.18 10.16 -5.40
N THR A 159 3.13 11.39 -5.90
CA THR A 159 3.97 11.81 -7.02
C THR A 159 5.44 11.76 -6.63
N ALA A 160 6.34 11.59 -7.61
CA ALA A 160 7.78 11.46 -7.35
C ALA A 160 8.40 12.68 -6.63
N ASP A 161 7.83 13.87 -6.83
CA ASP A 161 8.24 15.11 -6.15
C ASP A 161 7.65 15.28 -4.74
N GLY A 162 6.78 14.35 -4.33
CA GLY A 162 6.11 14.34 -3.03
C GLY A 162 5.11 15.48 -2.83
N ARG A 163 4.71 16.18 -3.89
CA ARG A 163 3.80 17.35 -3.80
C ARG A 163 2.33 17.00 -3.88
N THR A 164 2.00 15.80 -4.32
CA THR A 164 0.62 15.32 -4.41
C THR A 164 0.51 13.94 -3.78
N MET A 165 -0.48 13.78 -2.90
CA MET A 165 -0.91 12.49 -2.36
C MET A 165 -2.29 12.14 -2.92
N TYR A 166 -2.45 10.93 -3.43
CA TYR A 166 -3.74 10.33 -3.75
C TYR A 166 -4.17 9.41 -2.62
N LEU A 167 -5.43 9.54 -2.19
CA LEU A 167 -6.02 8.71 -1.14
C LEU A 167 -7.45 8.37 -1.54
N ALA A 168 -7.77 7.08 -1.47
CA ALA A 168 -9.09 6.56 -1.71
C ALA A 168 -9.90 6.48 -0.41
N ASP A 169 -11.20 6.74 -0.51
CA ASP A 169 -12.18 6.16 0.39
C ASP A 169 -12.95 5.07 -0.37
N SER A 170 -12.51 3.84 -0.16
CA SER A 170 -12.93 2.68 -0.96
C SER A 170 -14.43 2.40 -0.83
N ALA A 171 -15.00 2.65 0.35
CA ALA A 171 -16.43 2.45 0.61
C ALA A 171 -17.31 3.40 -0.22
N HIS A 172 -16.78 4.58 -0.54
CA HIS A 172 -17.46 5.61 -1.31
C HIS A 172 -17.10 5.61 -2.80
N GLY A 173 -16.16 4.76 -3.22
CA GLY A 173 -15.74 4.72 -4.63
C GLY A 173 -14.97 5.96 -5.08
N VAL A 174 -14.46 6.78 -4.15
CA VAL A 174 -13.81 8.07 -4.47
C VAL A 174 -12.31 8.02 -4.23
N VAL A 175 -11.56 8.66 -5.12
CA VAL A 175 -10.15 9.01 -4.90
C VAL A 175 -10.05 10.52 -4.88
N ARG A 176 -9.43 11.03 -3.82
CA ARG A 176 -9.10 12.45 -3.67
C ARG A 176 -7.60 12.64 -3.81
N ARG A 177 -7.20 13.81 -4.30
CA ARG A 177 -5.81 14.26 -4.25
C ARG A 177 -5.65 15.40 -3.25
N TYR A 178 -4.49 15.45 -2.63
CA TYR A 178 -4.12 16.45 -1.64
C TYR A 178 -2.79 17.07 -2.06
N ALA A 179 -2.72 18.39 -2.03
CA ALA A 179 -1.42 19.06 -2.04
C ALA A 179 -0.66 18.68 -0.76
N VAL A 180 0.63 18.39 -0.88
CA VAL A 180 1.51 18.05 0.23
C VAL A 180 2.66 19.05 0.23
N ASP A 181 2.96 19.64 1.38
CA ASP A 181 4.23 20.32 1.58
C ASP A 181 5.33 19.26 1.84
N PRO A 182 6.28 19.03 0.92
CA PRO A 182 7.29 17.99 1.10
C PRO A 182 8.17 18.23 2.34
N ALA A 183 8.36 19.49 2.74
CA ALA A 183 9.21 19.85 3.88
C ALA A 183 8.58 19.48 5.23
N THR A 184 7.25 19.54 5.34
CA THR A 184 6.53 19.33 6.62
C THR A 184 5.59 18.12 6.61
N GLY A 185 5.26 17.59 5.44
CA GLY A 185 4.22 16.57 5.25
C GLY A 185 2.81 17.11 5.46
N THR A 186 2.61 18.44 5.48
CA THR A 186 1.29 19.05 5.71
C THR A 186 0.41 18.87 4.49
N LEU A 187 -0.85 18.46 4.72
CA LEU A 187 -1.85 18.32 3.67
C LEU A 187 -2.60 19.63 3.45
N GLY A 188 -2.82 19.98 2.18
CA GLY A 188 -3.78 21.00 1.77
C GLY A 188 -5.22 20.48 1.78
N ALA A 189 -6.15 21.29 1.29
CA ALA A 189 -7.54 20.87 1.11
C ALA A 189 -7.64 19.73 0.07
N PRO A 190 -8.55 18.77 0.26
CA PRO A 190 -8.80 17.73 -0.73
C PRO A 190 -9.41 18.30 -2.01
N GLU A 191 -9.03 17.71 -3.14
CA GLU A 191 -9.70 17.86 -4.42
C GLU A 191 -10.17 16.47 -4.89
N ASP A 192 -11.39 16.37 -5.41
CA ASP A 192 -11.86 15.15 -6.05
C ASP A 192 -11.02 14.87 -7.30
N PHE A 193 -10.56 13.63 -7.45
CA PHE A 193 -9.75 13.21 -8.60
C PHE A 193 -10.49 12.17 -9.45
N LEU A 194 -11.07 11.16 -8.81
CA LEU A 194 -11.78 10.08 -9.48
C LEU A 194 -12.99 9.64 -8.66
N THR A 195 -14.07 9.30 -9.35
CA THR A 195 -15.19 8.54 -8.77
C THR A 195 -15.42 7.33 -9.66
N LEU A 196 -15.40 6.14 -9.06
CA LEU A 196 -15.68 4.89 -9.75
C LEU A 196 -17.19 4.60 -9.72
N GLU A 197 -17.74 4.27 -10.88
CA GLU A 197 -19.15 3.83 -11.00
C GLU A 197 -19.32 2.34 -10.67
N ASP A 198 -18.21 1.59 -10.65
CA ASP A 198 -18.17 0.15 -10.39
C ASP A 198 -16.93 -0.25 -9.58
N GLY A 199 -17.12 -1.17 -8.63
CA GLY A 199 -16.07 -1.60 -7.72
C GLY A 199 -15.62 -0.51 -6.74
N SER A 200 -14.48 -0.76 -6.10
CA SER A 200 -13.88 0.17 -5.13
C SER A 200 -12.42 0.42 -5.47
N PRO A 201 -11.94 1.69 -5.41
CA PRO A 201 -10.52 1.98 -5.53
C PRO A 201 -9.77 1.36 -4.36
N ASP A 202 -8.68 0.67 -4.62
CA ASP A 202 -7.87 -0.02 -3.61
C ASP A 202 -6.42 0.51 -3.65
N GLY A 203 -5.41 -0.35 -3.47
CA GLY A 203 -4.00 0.02 -3.60
C GLY A 203 -3.66 0.71 -4.94
N MET A 204 -2.77 1.71 -4.84
CA MET A 204 -2.43 2.63 -5.92
C MET A 204 -0.92 2.85 -6.06
N ALA A 205 -0.47 3.22 -7.27
CA ALA A 205 0.88 3.68 -7.55
C ALA A 205 0.88 4.78 -8.62
N VAL A 206 1.86 5.68 -8.58
CA VAL A 206 2.05 6.73 -9.60
C VAL A 206 3.24 6.36 -10.47
N ASP A 207 3.08 6.45 -11.79
CA ASP A 207 4.17 6.20 -12.74
C ASP A 207 5.02 7.45 -13.02
N THR A 208 6.08 7.29 -13.82
CA THR A 208 7.02 8.38 -14.14
C THR A 208 6.43 9.50 -14.99
N GLU A 209 5.25 9.34 -15.57
CA GLU A 209 4.49 10.40 -16.24
C GLU A 209 3.51 11.11 -15.29
N GLY A 210 3.46 10.69 -14.02
CA GLY A 210 2.54 11.22 -13.01
C GLY A 210 1.13 10.63 -13.07
N ALA A 211 0.90 9.60 -13.89
CA ALA A 211 -0.40 8.95 -13.99
C ALA A 211 -0.61 7.95 -12.84
N LEU A 212 -1.84 7.89 -12.36
CA LEU A 212 -2.25 7.04 -11.25
C LEU A 212 -2.73 5.68 -11.77
N TRP A 213 -2.07 4.61 -11.34
CA TRP A 213 -2.55 3.24 -11.46
C TRP A 213 -3.30 2.85 -10.19
N CYS A 214 -4.52 2.36 -10.35
CA CYS A 214 -5.40 1.98 -9.25
C CYS A 214 -5.93 0.57 -9.46
N ALA A 215 -5.71 -0.32 -8.49
CA ALA A 215 -6.44 -1.58 -8.41
C ALA A 215 -7.91 -1.28 -8.11
N VAL A 216 -8.83 -1.93 -8.83
CA VAL A 216 -10.27 -1.73 -8.63
C VAL A 216 -10.90 -3.02 -8.16
N TRP A 217 -11.08 -3.09 -6.84
CA TRP A 217 -11.65 -4.22 -6.13
C TRP A 217 -13.02 -4.61 -6.69
N GLY A 218 -13.24 -5.91 -6.88
CA GLY A 218 -14.49 -6.48 -7.38
C GLY A 218 -14.67 -6.46 -8.90
N THR A 219 -13.79 -5.78 -9.65
CA THR A 219 -13.94 -5.63 -11.12
C THR A 219 -12.98 -6.47 -11.95
N GLY A 220 -11.94 -7.02 -11.31
CA GLY A 220 -10.84 -7.67 -12.01
C GLY A 220 -10.04 -6.74 -12.92
N THR A 221 -9.98 -5.45 -12.58
CA THR A 221 -9.24 -4.45 -13.35
C THR A 221 -8.25 -3.65 -12.52
N VAL A 222 -7.16 -3.26 -13.17
CA VAL A 222 -6.32 -2.13 -12.76
C VAL A 222 -6.53 -1.03 -13.79
N ARG A 223 -6.76 0.20 -13.35
CA ARG A 223 -7.09 1.35 -14.21
C ARG A 223 -6.02 2.43 -14.07
N ARG A 224 -5.53 2.95 -15.19
CA ARG A 224 -4.60 4.08 -15.26
C ARG A 224 -5.36 5.35 -15.62
N HIS A 225 -5.15 6.42 -14.86
CA HIS A 225 -5.71 7.75 -15.09
C HIS A 225 -4.57 8.77 -15.19
N LEU A 226 -4.65 9.67 -16.17
CA LEU A 226 -3.69 10.76 -16.34
C LEU A 226 -3.76 11.77 -15.17
N PRO A 227 -2.76 12.66 -15.00
CA PRO A 227 -2.75 13.62 -13.89
C PRO A 227 -3.97 14.56 -13.80
N ASP A 228 -4.72 14.72 -14.89
CA ASP A 228 -5.97 15.49 -14.96
C ASP A 228 -7.23 14.66 -14.69
N GLY A 229 -7.09 13.37 -14.36
CA GLY A 229 -8.18 12.43 -14.12
C GLY A 229 -8.68 11.69 -15.36
N THR A 230 -8.16 12.00 -16.56
CA THR A 230 -8.59 11.36 -17.80
C THR A 230 -8.28 9.85 -17.77
N PRO A 231 -9.26 8.96 -18.02
CA PRO A 231 -9.00 7.53 -18.16
C PRO A 231 -8.09 7.24 -19.35
N ASP A 232 -7.01 6.47 -19.13
CA ASP A 232 -6.02 6.16 -20.17
C ASP A 232 -6.02 4.66 -20.54
N ARG A 233 -5.87 3.78 -19.54
CA ARG A 233 -5.71 2.34 -19.77
C ARG A 233 -6.44 1.49 -18.74
N VAL A 234 -6.80 0.28 -19.16
CA VAL A 234 -7.39 -0.75 -18.29
C VAL A 234 -6.65 -2.06 -18.52
N VAL A 235 -6.05 -2.59 -17.46
CA VAL A 235 -5.47 -3.94 -17.42
C VAL A 235 -6.50 -4.88 -16.81
N ARG A 236 -6.87 -5.95 -17.52
CA ARG A 236 -7.87 -6.92 -17.09
C ARG A 236 -7.18 -8.20 -16.59
N LEU A 237 -7.59 -8.66 -15.41
CA LEU A 237 -7.02 -9.82 -14.75
C LEU A 237 -8.08 -10.93 -14.64
N PRO A 238 -7.67 -12.21 -14.67
CA PRO A 238 -8.59 -13.33 -14.47
C PRO A 238 -8.86 -13.60 -12.98
N ALA A 239 -8.91 -12.55 -12.16
CA ALA A 239 -9.19 -12.55 -10.73
C ALA A 239 -10.13 -11.38 -10.43
N ARG A 240 -11.06 -11.53 -9.49
CA ARG A 240 -12.13 -10.55 -9.23
C ARG A 240 -11.69 -9.39 -8.36
N GLN A 241 -10.77 -9.62 -7.43
CA GLN A 241 -10.39 -8.64 -6.41
C GLN A 241 -8.91 -8.27 -6.51
N PRO A 242 -8.48 -7.48 -7.52
CA PRO A 242 -7.23 -6.74 -7.46
C PRO A 242 -7.25 -5.82 -6.24
N ALA A 243 -6.15 -5.80 -5.50
CA ALA A 243 -6.04 -5.10 -4.23
C ALA A 243 -4.84 -4.15 -4.24
N GLY A 244 -3.61 -4.62 -4.50
CA GLY A 244 -2.42 -3.78 -4.55
C GLY A 244 -1.75 -3.70 -5.93
N VAL A 245 -1.05 -2.59 -6.21
CA VAL A 245 -0.17 -2.46 -7.40
C VAL A 245 1.19 -1.85 -7.08
N CYS A 246 2.22 -2.27 -7.80
CA CYS A 246 3.50 -1.54 -7.89
C CYS A 246 4.10 -1.67 -9.29
N LEU A 247 5.03 -0.79 -9.63
CA LEU A 247 5.70 -0.74 -10.93
C LEU A 247 7.21 -0.95 -10.74
N GLU A 248 7.71 -2.09 -11.18
CA GLU A 248 9.15 -2.40 -11.24
C GLU A 248 9.66 -2.11 -12.65
N GLY A 249 10.21 -0.91 -12.84
CA GLY A 249 10.41 -0.39 -14.19
C GLY A 249 9.10 -0.48 -14.98
N THR A 250 9.14 -1.11 -16.16
CA THR A 250 7.98 -1.32 -17.05
C THR A 250 7.17 -2.59 -16.72
N LEU A 251 7.31 -3.15 -15.52
CA LEU A 251 6.52 -4.29 -15.06
C LEU A 251 5.53 -3.85 -13.98
N LEU A 252 4.23 -3.94 -14.27
CA LEU A 252 3.17 -3.76 -13.30
C LEU A 252 2.95 -5.08 -12.55
N HIS A 253 3.23 -5.09 -11.26
CA HIS A 253 2.88 -6.18 -10.36
C HIS A 253 1.54 -5.87 -9.69
N VAL A 254 0.69 -6.89 -9.58
CA VAL A 254 -0.65 -6.76 -9.01
C VAL A 254 -0.91 -7.89 -8.02
N THR A 255 -1.28 -7.54 -6.78
CA THR A 255 -1.81 -8.51 -5.83
C THR A 255 -3.32 -8.59 -5.92
N THR A 256 -3.86 -9.75 -5.59
CA THR A 256 -5.30 -9.97 -5.53
C THR A 256 -5.66 -10.71 -4.25
N ALA A 257 -6.96 -10.77 -3.95
CA ALA A 257 -7.49 -11.33 -2.72
C ALA A 257 -8.55 -12.42 -2.96
N ARG A 258 -8.78 -13.23 -1.93
CA ARG A 258 -9.88 -14.20 -1.85
C ARG A 258 -10.95 -13.80 -0.86
N VAL A 259 -10.59 -13.02 0.15
CA VAL A 259 -11.47 -12.65 1.25
C VAL A 259 -12.79 -12.08 0.74
N GLY A 260 -13.90 -12.52 1.33
CA GLY A 260 -15.25 -12.08 0.95
C GLY A 260 -15.87 -12.80 -0.26
N LEU A 261 -15.13 -13.62 -1.00
CA LEU A 261 -15.67 -14.41 -2.10
C LEU A 261 -16.25 -15.74 -1.59
N GLU A 262 -17.53 -15.99 -1.85
CA GLU A 262 -18.18 -17.27 -1.51
C GLU A 262 -17.60 -18.46 -2.29
N THR A 263 -17.20 -18.23 -3.55
CA THR A 263 -16.63 -19.26 -4.42
C THR A 263 -15.45 -18.69 -5.19
N PRO A 264 -14.26 -18.57 -4.58
CA PRO A 264 -13.06 -18.04 -5.24
C PRO A 264 -12.71 -18.85 -6.50
N GLY A 265 -12.39 -18.16 -7.59
CA GLY A 265 -11.88 -18.75 -8.82
C GLY A 265 -10.43 -19.22 -8.69
N PRO A 266 -9.89 -19.89 -9.72
CA PRO A 266 -8.55 -20.47 -9.67
C PRO A 266 -7.42 -19.44 -9.54
N TYR A 267 -7.68 -18.16 -9.80
CA TYR A 267 -6.68 -17.08 -9.72
C TYR A 267 -7.02 -15.97 -8.71
N ASP A 268 -8.16 -16.05 -8.03
CA ASP A 268 -8.44 -15.15 -6.89
C ASP A 268 -7.37 -15.40 -5.80
N GLY A 269 -6.72 -14.34 -5.32
CA GLY A 269 -5.58 -14.41 -4.40
C GLY A 269 -4.20 -14.51 -5.06
N ALA A 270 -4.11 -14.63 -6.39
CA ALA A 270 -2.82 -14.72 -7.07
C ALA A 270 -2.09 -13.37 -7.17
N VAL A 271 -0.79 -13.45 -7.49
CA VAL A 271 0.02 -12.29 -7.91
C VAL A 271 0.22 -12.35 -9.43
N PHE A 272 0.03 -11.22 -10.09
CA PHE A 272 0.22 -11.04 -11.52
C PHE A 272 1.37 -10.07 -11.80
N THR A 273 2.02 -10.26 -12.94
CA THR A 273 3.01 -9.31 -13.48
C THR A 273 2.66 -9.06 -14.94
N VAL A 274 2.54 -7.79 -15.32
CA VAL A 274 2.07 -7.35 -16.64
C VAL A 274 3.05 -6.33 -17.20
N PRO A 275 3.60 -6.53 -18.40
CA PRO A 275 4.37 -5.48 -19.08
C PRO A 275 3.48 -4.27 -19.38
N VAL A 276 3.99 -3.08 -19.11
CA VAL A 276 3.37 -1.77 -19.42
C VAL A 276 4.40 -0.86 -20.07
N ASP A 277 3.99 0.27 -20.65
CA ASP A 277 4.91 1.12 -21.41
C ASP A 277 5.59 2.21 -20.57
N VAL A 278 4.98 2.60 -19.46
CA VAL A 278 5.45 3.70 -18.62
C VAL A 278 6.01 3.12 -17.33
N PRO A 279 7.30 3.40 -17.01
CA PRO A 279 7.91 2.81 -15.84
C PRO A 279 7.46 3.51 -14.55
N GLY A 280 7.53 2.78 -13.43
CA GLY A 280 7.50 3.36 -12.09
C GLY A 280 8.88 3.62 -11.52
N THR A 281 8.90 4.02 -10.25
CA THR A 281 10.11 4.21 -9.45
C THR A 281 10.08 3.32 -8.21
N PRO A 282 11.25 2.96 -7.64
CA PRO A 282 11.29 2.27 -6.36
C PRO A 282 10.50 3.04 -5.31
N THR A 283 9.77 2.30 -4.48
CA THR A 283 9.03 2.85 -3.34
C THR A 283 10.04 3.43 -2.34
N PRO A 284 9.82 4.66 -1.84
CA PRO A 284 10.70 5.24 -0.82
C PRO A 284 10.81 4.39 0.44
N ALA A 285 11.90 4.59 1.18
CA ALA A 285 12.10 4.03 2.52
C ALA A 285 11.70 5.05 3.59
N PHE A 286 11.27 4.56 4.76
CA PHE A 286 11.14 5.40 5.95
C PHE A 286 12.53 5.82 6.43
N ARG A 287 12.71 7.11 6.69
CA ARG A 287 13.98 7.71 7.12
C ARG A 287 13.82 8.25 8.54
N PRO A 288 14.17 7.48 9.58
CA PRO A 288 14.21 8.02 10.92
C PRO A 288 15.31 9.09 11.03
N ALA A 289 15.10 10.08 11.88
CA ALA A 289 16.15 11.00 12.28
C ALA A 289 17.34 10.22 12.84
N PRO A 290 18.59 10.69 12.64
CA PRO A 290 19.74 10.08 13.28
C PRO A 290 19.47 10.02 14.79
N ALA A 291 19.78 8.87 15.42
CA ALA A 291 19.77 8.83 16.88
C ALA A 291 20.73 9.91 17.37
N SER A 292 20.23 10.84 18.20
CA SER A 292 21.11 11.82 18.86
C SER A 292 22.22 11.03 19.56
N PRO A 293 23.51 11.37 19.36
CA PRO A 293 24.56 10.72 20.11
C PRO A 293 24.23 10.91 21.58
N VAL A 294 24.15 9.79 22.32
CA VAL A 294 24.11 9.84 23.78
C VAL A 294 25.41 10.51 24.19
N THR A 295 25.36 11.79 24.53
CA THR A 295 26.42 12.46 25.26
C THR A 295 26.43 11.83 26.65
N GLY A 296 27.06 10.67 26.76
CA GLY A 296 27.47 10.14 28.03
C GLY A 296 28.49 11.13 28.57
N ASP A 297 28.09 11.92 29.56
CA ASP A 297 29.03 12.57 30.45
C ASP A 297 29.90 11.45 31.04
N LEU A 298 31.15 11.40 30.59
CA LEU A 298 32.21 10.75 31.33
C LEU A 298 32.47 11.63 32.55
N ALA A 299 31.87 11.26 33.68
CA ALA A 299 32.26 11.70 35.01
C ALA A 299 32.83 10.51 35.79
#